data_AF-A0A7Y6CUJ3-F1
#
_entry.id   AF-A0A7Y6CUJ3-F1
#
_cell.length_a   1.000
_cell.length_b   1.000
_cell.length_c   1.000
_cell.angle_alpha   90.00
_cell.angle_beta   90.00
_cell.angle_gamma   90.00
#
_symmetry.space_group_name_H-M   'P 1'
#
loop_
_entity.id
_entity.type
_entity.pdbx_description
1 polymer ?
#
loop_
_entity_poly.entity_id
_entity_poly.type
_entity_poly.pdbx_seq_one_letter_code
_entity_poly.pdbx_strand_id
1 'polypeptide(L)'
;MADAAPRISSALLAAIERLDDERLPIAEVHRRVATVAELIGCSRPSYEQVRILVHEHRRRGLAPTAGEILLSVASRGRPPAALLDLLEGA
;
A
#
# COMPACT_ATOMS: atom_id res chain seq x y z
N MET A 1 -4.76 3.89 32.97
CA MET A 1 -5.23 4.88 31.98
C MET A 1 -4.91 4.30 30.61
N ALA A 2 -5.95 3.83 29.90
CA ALA A 2 -5.80 3.09 28.65
C ALA A 2 -5.44 4.07 27.52
N ASP A 3 -4.29 3.86 26.88
CA ASP A 3 -3.93 4.58 25.67
C ASP A 3 -4.94 4.21 24.58
N ALA A 4 -5.73 5.20 24.17
CA ALA A 4 -6.95 4.99 23.41
C ALA A 4 -6.62 4.58 21.96
N ALA A 5 -6.99 3.34 21.64
CA ALA A 5 -6.80 2.62 20.38
C ALA A 5 -5.34 2.21 20.05
N PRO A 6 -5.04 0.92 19.86
CA PRO A 6 -3.75 0.49 19.34
C PRO A 6 -3.55 1.12 17.95
N ARG A 7 -2.58 2.03 17.85
CA ARG A 7 -2.17 2.59 16.55
C ARG A 7 -1.61 1.44 15.72
N ILE A 8 -2.22 1.19 14.56
CA ILE A 8 -1.69 0.20 13.64
C ILE A 8 -0.26 0.61 13.25
N SER A 9 0.67 -0.34 13.26
CA SER A 9 2.05 -0.04 12.89
C SER A 9 2.13 0.40 11.42
N SER A 10 3.08 1.26 11.07
CA SER A 10 3.29 1.69 9.68
C SER A 10 3.58 0.51 8.75
N ALA A 11 4.26 -0.53 9.25
CA ALA A 11 4.48 -1.77 8.53
C ALA A 11 3.17 -2.49 8.18
N LEU A 12 2.20 -2.52 9.09
CA LEU A 12 0.89 -3.11 8.84
C LEU A 12 0.02 -2.23 7.92
N LEU A 13 0.15 -0.91 8.00
CA LEU A 13 -0.51 0.00 7.05
C LEU A 13 -0.01 -0.27 5.62
N ALA A 14 1.31 -0.34 5.43
CA ALA A 14 1.90 -0.69 4.13
C ALA A 14 1.53 -2.10 3.67
N ALA A 15 1.32 -3.04 4.60
CA ALA A 15 0.81 -4.37 4.27
C ALA A 15 -0.63 -4.33 3.77
N ILE A 16 -1.51 -3.51 4.38
CA ILE A 16 -2.89 -3.31 3.90
C ILE A 16 -2.89 -2.78 2.47
N GLU A 17 -2.11 -1.72 2.20
CA GLU A 17 -2.04 -1.12 0.86
C GLU A 17 -1.53 -2.10 -0.21
N ARG A 18 -0.59 -2.99 0.17
CA ARG A 18 -0.02 -3.99 -0.75
C ARG A 18 -0.91 -5.22 -0.96
N LEU A 19 -1.67 -5.61 0.07
CA LEU A 19 -2.49 -6.81 0.06
C LEU A 19 -3.93 -6.54 -0.37
N ASP A 20 -4.36 -5.28 -0.42
CA ASP A 20 -5.66 -4.92 -0.95
C ASP A 20 -5.72 -5.20 -2.46
N ASP A 21 -6.74 -5.96 -2.85
CA ASP A 21 -7.15 -6.16 -4.22
C ASP A 21 -8.65 -5.89 -4.22
N GLU A 22 -9.10 -4.95 -5.06
CA GLU A 22 -10.51 -4.55 -5.13
C GLU A 22 -11.45 -5.72 -5.43
N ARG A 23 -10.94 -6.78 -6.08
CA ARG A 23 -11.70 -8.00 -6.40
C ARG A 23 -11.87 -8.93 -5.20
N LEU A 24 -11.09 -8.73 -4.13
CA LEU A 24 -11.16 -9.56 -2.93
C LEU A 24 -12.10 -8.96 -1.88
N PRO A 25 -12.84 -9.81 -1.15
CA PRO A 25 -13.57 -9.37 0.04
C PRO A 25 -12.61 -8.82 1.10
N ILE A 26 -13.00 -7.76 1.82
CA ILE A 26 -12.21 -7.16 2.92
C ILE A 26 -11.84 -8.20 3.99
N ALA A 27 -12.69 -9.22 4.21
CA ALA A 27 -12.39 -10.33 5.11
C ALA A 27 -11.13 -11.12 4.70
N GLU A 28 -10.86 -11.26 3.39
CA GLU A 28 -9.64 -11.90 2.91
C GLU A 28 -8.42 -11.01 3.15
N VAL A 29 -8.54 -9.70 2.93
CA VAL A 29 -7.49 -8.73 3.25
C VAL A 29 -7.16 -8.79 4.75
N HIS A 30 -8.17 -8.82 5.63
CA HIS A 30 -7.98 -8.96 7.07
C HIS A 30 -7.24 -10.24 7.47
N ARG A 31 -7.58 -11.39 6.87
CA ARG A 31 -6.86 -12.66 7.13
C ARG A 31 -5.39 -12.56 6.76
N ARG A 32 -5.07 -11.98 5.60
CA ARG A 32 -3.69 -11.81 5.13
C ARG A 32 -2.91 -10.83 6.01
N VAL A 33 -3.50 -9.69 6.33
CA VAL A 33 -2.88 -8.68 7.22
C VAL A 33 -2.65 -9.25 8.62
N ALA A 34 -3.56 -10.05 9.13
CA ALA A 34 -3.36 -10.72 10.41
C ALA A 34 -2.20 -11.73 10.38
N THR A 35 -2.06 -12.48 9.29
CA THR A 35 -0.91 -13.38 9.08
C THR A 35 0.39 -12.57 9.08
N VAL A 36 0.42 -11.41 8.42
CA VAL A 36 1.58 -10.51 8.45
C VAL A 36 1.85 -10.00 9.86
N ALA A 37 0.83 -9.60 10.62
CA ALA A 37 0.99 -9.13 11.99
C ALA A 37 1.67 -10.18 12.88
N GLU A 38 1.26 -11.44 12.75
CA GLU A 38 1.84 -12.58 13.45
C GLU A 38 3.31 -12.79 13.04
N LEU A 39 3.62 -12.72 11.74
CA LEU A 39 4.99 -12.88 11.22
C LEU A 39 5.95 -11.78 11.71
N ILE A 40 5.47 -10.55 11.85
CA ILE A 40 6.31 -9.40 12.26
C ILE A 40 6.22 -9.10 13.76
N GLY A 41 5.54 -9.94 14.55
CA GLY A 41 5.40 -9.79 16.00
C GLY A 41 4.61 -8.55 16.45
N CYS A 42 3.70 -8.05 15.61
CA CYS A 42 2.84 -6.92 15.93
C CYS A 42 1.46 -7.39 16.43
N SER A 43 0.80 -6.53 17.21
CA SER A 43 -0.60 -6.77 17.61
C SER A 43 -1.49 -6.91 16.38
N ARG A 44 -2.25 -8.00 16.33
CA ARG A 44 -3.22 -8.28 15.27
C ARG A 44 -4.29 -7.17 15.24
N PRO A 45 -4.53 -6.52 14.08
CA PRO A 45 -5.56 -5.51 13.98
C PRO A 45 -6.96 -6.12 14.02
N SER A 46 -7.92 -5.35 14.55
CA SER A 46 -9.33 -5.74 14.47
C SER A 46 -9.84 -5.67 13.02
N TYR A 47 -10.88 -6.45 12.73
CA TYR A 47 -11.52 -6.43 11.41
C TYR A 47 -12.03 -5.02 11.06
N GLU A 48 -12.64 -4.34 12.02
CA GLU A 48 -13.19 -2.99 11.80
C GLU A 48 -12.09 -1.98 11.45
N GLN A 49 -10.93 -2.03 12.12
CA GLN A 49 -9.79 -1.19 11.79
C GLN A 49 -9.29 -1.45 10.35
N VAL A 50 -9.15 -2.72 9.95
CA VAL A 50 -8.74 -3.05 8.57
C VAL A 50 -9.81 -2.57 7.57
N ARG A 51 -11.09 -2.76 7.87
CA ARG A 51 -12.19 -2.32 7.01
C ARG A 51 -12.18 -0.82 6.76
N ILE A 52 -12.02 -0.02 7.81
CA ILE A 52 -11.91 1.44 7.71
C ILE A 52 -10.71 1.83 6.83
N LEU A 53 -9.53 1.25 7.09
CA LEU A 53 -8.31 1.57 6.35
C LEU A 53 -8.36 1.15 4.88
N VAL A 54 -8.93 0.00 4.57
CA VAL A 54 -9.14 -0.45 3.18
C VAL A 54 -10.10 0.50 2.47
N HIS A 55 -11.20 0.90 3.10
CA HIS A 55 -12.10 1.88 2.51
C HIS A 55 -11.43 3.23 2.29
N GLU A 56 -10.62 3.72 3.25
CA GLU A 56 -9.85 4.94 3.06
C GLU A 56 -8.85 4.83 1.91
N HIS A 57 -8.12 3.71 1.83
CA HIS A 57 -7.17 3.42 0.75
C HIS A 57 -7.87 3.45 -0.62
N ARG A 58 -8.96 2.68 -0.79
CA ARG A 58 -9.74 2.65 -2.03
C ARG A 58 -10.36 4.00 -2.38
N ARG A 59 -10.81 4.78 -1.38
CA ARG A 59 -11.36 6.14 -1.58
C ARG A 59 -10.31 7.14 -2.04
N ARG A 60 -9.06 7.00 -1.62
CA ARG A 60 -7.95 7.84 -2.09
C ARG A 60 -7.62 7.55 -3.56
N GLY A 61 -8.01 6.36 -4.06
CA GLY A 61 -7.58 5.85 -5.34
C GLY A 61 -6.07 5.62 -5.38
N LEU A 62 -5.55 5.15 -6.52
CA LEU A 62 -4.13 5.19 -6.80
C LEU A 62 -3.74 6.67 -7.01
N ALA A 63 -3.51 7.41 -5.91
CA ALA A 63 -2.80 8.67 -6.01
C ALA A 63 -1.43 8.35 -6.62
N PRO A 64 -1.05 8.99 -7.75
CA PRO A 64 0.19 8.67 -8.41
C PRO A 64 1.33 8.86 -7.40
N THR A 65 2.13 7.81 -7.23
CA THR A 65 3.28 7.82 -6.34
C THR A 65 4.22 8.94 -6.77
N ALA A 66 5.04 9.45 -5.84
CA ALA A 66 6.05 10.46 -6.19
C ALA A 66 6.94 10.00 -7.36
N GLY A 67 7.22 8.70 -7.46
CA GLY A 67 7.91 8.07 -8.58
C GLY A 67 7.13 8.14 -9.90
N GLU A 68 5.83 7.83 -9.90
CA GLU A 68 4.98 7.94 -11.08
C GLU A 68 4.82 9.40 -11.54
N ILE A 69 4.73 10.35 -10.60
CA ILE A 69 4.72 11.79 -10.92
C ILE A 69 6.06 12.20 -11.54
N LEU A 70 7.18 11.82 -10.93
CA LEU A 70 8.52 12.08 -11.46
C LEU A 70 8.70 11.46 -12.85
N LEU A 71 8.26 10.23 -13.05
CA LEU A 71 8.31 9.53 -14.32
C LEU A 71 7.45 10.23 -15.38
N SER A 72 6.25 10.69 -15.03
CA SER A 72 5.37 11.46 -15.93
C SER A 72 5.99 12.79 -16.33
N VAL A 73 6.62 13.51 -15.38
CA VAL A 73 7.34 14.77 -15.65
C VAL A 73 8.57 14.52 -16.53
N ALA A 74 9.38 13.52 -16.21
CA ALA A 74 10.55 13.15 -16.99
C ALA A 74 10.17 12.72 -18.41
N SER A 75 9.11 11.93 -18.55
CA SER A 75 8.58 11.45 -19.84
C SER A 75 8.01 12.58 -20.70
N ARG A 76 7.58 13.69 -20.07
CA ARG A 76 7.18 14.90 -20.78
C ARG A 76 8.37 15.67 -21.35
N GLY A 77 9.53 15.62 -20.66
CA GLY A 77 10.77 16.24 -21.11
C GLY A 77 11.64 15.36 -22.02
N ARG A 78 11.45 14.03 -21.98
CA ARG A 78 12.17 13.03 -22.79
C ARG A 78 11.26 11.85 -23.12
N PRO A 79 11.33 11.29 -24.34
CA PRO A 79 10.54 10.11 -24.68
C PRO A 79 10.97 8.91 -23.82
N PRO A 80 10.01 8.04 -23.41
CA PRO A 80 10.31 6.85 -22.60
C PRO A 80 11.34 5.91 -23.24
N ALA A 81 11.45 5.92 -24.57
CA ALA A 81 12.44 5.15 -25.31
C ALA A 81 13.89 5.46 -24.88
N ALA A 82 14.19 6.70 -24.48
CA ALA A 82 15.53 7.06 -24.01
C ALA A 82 15.89 6.39 -22.66
N LEU A 83 14.89 5.96 -21.88
CA LEU A 83 15.13 5.15 -20.67
C LEU A 83 15.51 3.71 -21.06
N LEU A 84 14.89 3.17 -22.10
CA LEU A 84 15.18 1.82 -22.60
C LEU A 84 16.58 1.76 -23.19
N ASP A 85 16.97 2.74 -24.00
CA ASP A 85 18.32 2.84 -24.59
C ASP A 85 19.42 2.90 -23.50
N LEU A 86 19.15 3.57 -22.37
CA LEU A 86 20.06 3.62 -21.23
C LEU A 86 20.18 2.26 -20.52
N LEU A 87 19.08 1.53 -20.36
CA LEU A 87 19.05 0.23 -19.69
C LEU A 87 19.61 -0.90 -20.56
N GLU A 88 19.45 -0.80 -21.88
CA GLU A 88 20.03 -1.72 -22.85
C GLU A 88 21.54 -1.48 -23.08
N GLY A 89 22.03 -0.29 -22.74
CA GLY A 89 23.44 0.07 -22.80
C GLY A 89 24.25 -0.22 -21.53
N ALA A 90 23.68 -0.91 -20.53
CA ALA A 90 24.29 -1.22 -19.23
C ALA A 90 24.68 -2.70 -19.08
#